data_AF-A0A852APL8-F1
#
_entry.id   AF-A0A852APL8-F1
#
_cell.length_a   1.000
_cell.length_b   1.000
_cell.length_c   1.000
_cell.angle_alpha   90.00
_cell.angle_beta   90.00
_cell.angle_gamma   90.00
#
_symmetry.space_group_name_H-M   'P 1'
#
loop_
_entity.id
_entity.type
_entity.pdbx_description
1 polymer ?
#
loop_
_entity_poly.entity_id
_entity_poly.type
_entity_poly.pdbx_seq_one_letter_code
_entity_poly.pdbx_strand_id
1 'polypeptide(L)'
;MVGPGVVGGSGGLLSARLGCRVQEEDVGRRETFSAEWQDLELSSRPEDGWCRREADTQRRETLEQRGAVRVLEQRSPWGLLRVGVL
;
A
#
# COMPACT_ATOMS: atom_id res chain seq x y z
N MET A 1 18.09 8.32 -7.04
CA MET A 1 17.70 6.93 -6.72
C MET A 1 17.44 6.85 -5.22
N VAL A 2 16.18 6.95 -4.79
CA VAL A 2 15.79 6.61 -3.41
C VAL A 2 15.25 5.19 -3.51
N GLY A 3 15.96 4.23 -2.91
CA GLY A 3 15.55 2.83 -2.89
C GLY A 3 14.33 2.61 -1.99
N PRO A 4 13.52 1.58 -2.22
CA PRO A 4 12.38 1.26 -1.37
C PRO A 4 12.89 0.88 0.04
N GLY A 5 12.47 1.64 1.04
CA GLY A 5 12.67 1.27 2.45
C GLY A 5 11.66 0.21 2.84
N VAL A 6 12.05 -1.07 2.79
CA VAL A 6 11.26 -2.16 3.36
C VAL A 6 11.61 -2.27 4.84
N VAL A 7 10.71 -1.82 5.71
CA VAL A 7 10.83 -2.06 7.15
C VAL A 7 10.19 -3.41 7.45
N GLY A 8 11.03 -4.45 7.47
CA GLY A 8 10.64 -5.80 7.86
C GLY A 8 10.64 -5.93 9.39
N GLY A 9 9.46 -5.87 10.00
CA GLY A 9 9.25 -6.27 11.39
C GLY A 9 9.02 -7.77 11.49
N SER A 10 9.72 -8.44 12.41
CA SER A 10 9.57 -9.85 12.74
C SER A 10 8.14 -10.14 13.24
N GLY A 11 7.24 -10.55 12.35
CA GLY A 11 5.85 -10.94 12.69
C GLY A 11 4.77 -10.29 11.82
N GLY A 12 4.71 -10.64 10.53
CA GLY A 12 3.49 -10.53 9.70
C GLY A 12 3.01 -9.15 9.25
N LEU A 13 3.53 -8.06 9.82
CA LEU A 13 3.18 -6.69 9.43
C LEU A 13 4.21 -6.15 8.43
N LEU A 14 3.88 -6.28 7.15
CA LEU A 14 4.62 -5.68 6.05
C LEU A 14 4.01 -4.30 5.78
N SER A 15 4.83 -3.26 5.93
CA SER A 15 4.50 -1.93 5.43
C SER A 15 5.58 -1.48 4.46
N ALA A 16 5.16 -0.83 3.37
CA ALA A 16 6.07 -0.24 2.41
C ALA A 16 5.62 1.18 2.10
N ARG A 17 6.58 2.10 2.01
CA ARG A 17 6.36 3.49 1.62
C ARG A 17 7.24 3.79 0.43
N LEU A 18 6.63 4.28 -0.65
CA LEU A 18 7.32 4.65 -1.88
C LEU A 18 7.12 6.15 -2.12
N GLY A 19 8.21 6.81 -2.50
CA GLY A 19 8.22 8.22 -2.87
C GLY A 19 8.37 8.42 -4.38
N CYS A 20 7.88 9.56 -4.86
CA CYS A 20 8.12 10.05 -6.21
C CYS A 20 8.90 11.36 -6.15
N ARG A 21 9.74 11.60 -7.16
CA ARG A 21 10.51 12.84 -7.31
C ARG A 21 10.48 13.31 -8.75
N VAL A 22 10.28 14.62 -8.93
CA VAL A 22 10.39 15.33 -10.19
C VAL A 22 11.48 16.38 -10.08
N GLN A 23 12.26 16.54 -11.15
CA GLN A 23 13.28 17.57 -11.26
C GLN A 23 13.29 18.08 -12.70
N GLU A 24 13.11 19.38 -12.85
CA GLU A 24 12.96 20.06 -14.14
C GLU A 24 13.89 21.28 -14.17
N GLU A 25 14.40 21.58 -15.36
CA GLU A 25 15.28 22.72 -15.62
C GLU A 25 14.90 23.36 -16.95
N ASP A 26 14.64 24.66 -16.94
CA ASP A 26 14.47 25.49 -18.13
C ASP A 26 15.71 26.37 -18.29
N VAL A 27 16.62 25.93 -19.19
CA VAL A 27 17.87 26.64 -19.48
C VAL A 27 17.62 28.00 -20.15
N GLY A 28 16.55 28.12 -20.94
CA GLY A 28 16.21 29.35 -21.65
C GLY A 28 15.76 30.45 -20.70
N ARG A 29 14.98 30.09 -19.69
CA ARG A 29 14.49 31.01 -18.65
C ARG A 29 15.37 31.06 -17.39
N ARG A 30 16.36 30.16 -17.28
CA ARG A 30 17.19 29.96 -16.08
C ARG A 30 16.35 29.64 -14.84
N GLU A 31 15.29 28.85 -15.04
CA GLU A 31 14.36 28.43 -13.99
C GLU A 31 14.56 26.95 -13.68
N THR A 32 14.37 26.58 -12.42
CA THR A 32 14.41 25.18 -11.99
C THR A 32 13.20 24.87 -11.13
N PHE A 33 12.74 23.62 -11.20
CA PHE A 33 11.65 23.12 -10.38
C PHE A 33 12.00 21.74 -9.84
N SER A 34 11.65 21.49 -8.59
CA SER A 34 11.76 20.17 -7.98
C SER A 34 10.60 19.91 -7.03
N ALA A 35 10.15 18.67 -7.01
CA ALA A 35 9.12 18.19 -6.11
C ALA A 35 9.45 16.76 -5.68
N GLU A 36 9.23 16.47 -4.40
CA GLU A 36 9.35 15.14 -3.83
C GLU A 36 8.16 14.91 -2.88
N TRP A 37 7.53 13.75 -2.98
CA TRP A 37 6.38 13.41 -2.14
C TRP A 37 6.32 11.90 -1.87
N GLN A 38 5.68 11.54 -0.77
CA GLN A 38 5.27 10.15 -0.52
C GLN A 38 4.08 9.83 -1.43
N ASP A 39 4.31 8.98 -2.43
CA ASP A 39 3.30 8.64 -3.43
C ASP A 39 2.43 7.49 -2.95
N LEU A 40 3.03 6.40 -2.47
CA LEU A 40 2.33 5.16 -2.17
C LEU A 40 2.67 4.63 -0.78
N GLU A 41 1.63 4.20 -0.07
CA GLU A 41 1.73 3.44 1.18
C GLU A 41 1.01 2.10 1.01
N LEU A 42 1.72 1.01 1.28
CA LEU A 42 1.19 -0.34 1.32
C LEU A 42 1.24 -0.82 2.77
N SER A 43 0.13 -1.35 3.27
CA SER A 43 0.05 -1.93 4.61
C SER A 43 -0.59 -3.31 4.56
N SER A 44 0.00 -4.30 5.24
CA SER A 44 -0.71 -5.55 5.53
C SER A 44 -1.60 -5.36 6.75
N ARG A 45 -2.85 -5.81 6.64
CA ARG A 45 -3.74 -6.01 7.77
C ARG A 45 -3.62 -7.46 8.22
N PRO A 46 -3.57 -7.73 9.53
CA PRO A 46 -3.50 -9.10 10.04
C PRO A 46 -4.67 -9.93 9.53
N GLU A 47 -4.49 -11.25 9.45
CA GLU A 47 -5.46 -12.20 8.88
C GLU A 47 -6.83 -12.15 9.58
N ASP A 48 -6.87 -11.74 10.85
CA ASP A 48 -8.11 -11.53 11.60
C ASP A 48 -9.00 -10.42 11.01
N GLY A 49 -8.48 -9.61 10.08
CA GLY A 49 -9.25 -8.61 9.33
C GLY A 49 -10.11 -9.20 8.21
N TRP A 50 -9.81 -10.42 7.73
CA TRP A 50 -10.63 -11.14 6.74
C TRP A 50 -10.79 -12.60 7.13
N CYS A 51 -11.99 -12.96 7.55
CA CYS A 51 -12.35 -14.33 7.90
C CYS A 51 -13.71 -14.67 7.29
N ARG A 52 -13.78 -15.79 6.57
CA ARG A 52 -15.02 -16.40 6.09
C ARG A 52 -15.24 -17.71 6.81
N ARG A 53 -16.37 -17.83 7.50
CA ARG A 53 -16.78 -19.05 8.19
C ARG A 53 -18.13 -19.52 7.69
N GLU A 54 -18.20 -20.77 7.28
CA GLU A 54 -19.40 -21.44 6.80
C GLU A 54 -19.62 -22.72 7.61
N ALA A 55 -20.89 -23.03 7.91
CA ALA A 55 -21.26 -24.22 8.66
C ALA A 55 -22.52 -24.85 8.05
N ASP A 56 -22.40 -26.10 7.63
CA ASP A 56 -23.53 -26.96 7.27
C ASP A 56 -23.84 -27.87 8.46
N THR A 57 -24.88 -27.51 9.22
CA THR A 57 -25.28 -28.24 10.43
C THR A 57 -25.98 -29.57 10.12
N GLN A 58 -26.59 -29.69 8.94
CA GLN A 58 -27.25 -30.92 8.50
C GLN A 58 -26.22 -32.00 8.16
N ARG A 59 -25.10 -31.60 7.53
CA ARG A 59 -23.98 -32.48 7.18
C ARG A 59 -22.89 -32.55 8.24
N ARG A 60 -22.94 -31.68 9.26
CA ARG A 60 -21.91 -31.51 10.30
C ARG A 60 -20.55 -31.11 9.72
N GLU A 61 -20.57 -30.21 8.74
CA GLU A 61 -19.39 -29.71 8.04
C GLU A 61 -19.15 -28.24 8.39
N THR A 62 -17.89 -27.86 8.53
CA THR A 62 -17.49 -26.46 8.75
C THR A 62 -16.31 -26.11 7.86
N LEU A 63 -16.34 -24.92 7.27
CA LEU A 63 -15.25 -24.33 6.50
C LEU A 63 -14.85 -23.00 7.13
N GLU A 64 -13.55 -22.80 7.31
CA GLU A 64 -12.98 -21.54 7.77
C GLU A 64 -11.84 -21.13 6.83
N GLN A 65 -11.91 -19.91 6.32
CA GLN A 65 -10.89 -19.30 5.47
C GLN A 65 -10.45 -17.99 6.09
N ARG A 66 -9.15 -17.81 6.26
CA ARG A 66 -8.51 -16.58 6.74
C ARG A 66 -7.42 -16.17 5.77
N GLY A 67 -7.13 -14.88 5.71
CA GLY A 67 -6.10 -14.36 4.83
C GLY A 67 -5.74 -12.93 5.16
N ALA A 68 -4.45 -12.61 5.02
CA ALA A 68 -3.98 -11.24 5.16
C ALA A 68 -4.47 -10.40 3.99
N VAL A 69 -4.90 -9.17 4.27
CA VAL A 69 -5.32 -8.20 3.25
C VAL A 69 -4.25 -7.14 3.13
N ARG A 70 -3.88 -6.76 1.90
CA ARG A 70 -2.94 -5.67 1.65
C ARG A 70 -3.72 -4.45 1.18
N VAL A 71 -3.63 -3.36 1.93
CA VAL A 71 -4.29 -2.09 1.60
C VAL A 71 -3.26 -1.15 1.00
N LEU A 72 -3.62 -0.56 -0.13
CA LEU A 72 -2.83 0.43 -0.85
C LEU A 72 -3.51 1.79 -0.77
N GLU A 73 -2.72 2.80 -0.43
CA GLU A 73 -3.09 4.21 -0.52
C GLU A 73 -2.07 4.93 -1.41
N GLN A 74 -2.53 5.61 -2.46
CA GLN A 74 -1.69 6.40 -3.35
C GLN A 74 -2.20 7.84 -3.44
N ARG A 75 -1.32 8.81 -3.24
CA ARG A 75 -1.59 10.26 -3.18
C ARG A 75 -0.73 11.00 -4.18
N SER A 76 -1.28 12.03 -4.83
CA SER A 76 -0.52 12.83 -5.79
C SER A 76 -0.66 14.36 -5.57
N PRO A 77 0.32 15.16 -6.07
CA PRO A 77 0.27 16.62 -6.01
C PRO A 77 -0.94 17.25 -6.72
N TRP A 78 -1.63 16.50 -7.60
CA TRP A 78 -2.81 16.95 -8.33
C TRP A 78 -4.11 16.80 -7.53
N GLY A 79 -4.04 16.50 -6.24
CA GLY A 79 -5.23 16.29 -5.39
C GLY A 79 -5.96 14.99 -5.69
N LEU A 80 -5.29 14.00 -6.29
CA LEU A 80 -5.85 12.68 -6.56
C LEU A 80 -5.46 11.70 -5.45
N LEU A 81 -6.44 10.93 -4.99
CA LEU A 81 -6.28 9.82 -4.07
C LEU A 81 -6.78 8.53 -4.72
N ARG A 82 -5.96 7.48 -4.72
CA ARG A 82 -6.35 6.12 -5.12
C ARG A 82 -6.21 5.20 -3.92
N VAL A 83 -7.24 4.42 -3.61
CA VAL A 83 -7.23 3.47 -2.48
C VAL A 83 -7.77 2.14 -2.98
N GLY A 84 -7.19 1.03 -2.51
CA GLY A 84 -7.64 -0.30 -2.89
C GLY A 84 -7.04 -1.42 -2.06
N VAL A 85 -7.47 -2.63 -2.38
CA VAL A 85 -6.90 -3.87 -1.88
C VAL A 85 -6.06 -4.50 -3.00
N LEU A 86 -4.88 -4.99 -2.64
CA LEU A 86 -3.87 -5.59 -3.53
C LEU A 86 -3.94 -7.12 -3.51
#